data_AF-B8AD96-F1
#
_entry.id   AF-B8AD96-F1
#
_cell.length_a   1.000
_cell.length_b   1.000
_cell.length_c   1.000
_cell.angle_alpha   90.00
_cell.angle_beta   90.00
_cell.angle_gamma   90.00
#
_symmetry.space_group_name_H-M   'P 1'
#
loop_
_entity.id
_entity.type
_entity.pdbx_description
1 polymer ?
#
loop_
_entity_poly.entity_id
_entity_poly.type
_entity_poly.pdbx_seq_one_letter_code
_entity_poly.pdbx_strand_id
1 'polypeptide(L)'
;MEIVRPWYPWLRRSVDDDDTKLRHLWIEYGDDVCNAVKTALSEVNEYNASGRYVVPELWNFRKGRKATMKEVLKYIFGQIETTSKRRRP
;
A
#
# COMPACT_ATOMS: atom_id res chain seq x y z
N MET A 1 -3.38 -20.88 15.08
CA MET A 1 -4.18 -20.08 14.13
C MET A 1 -3.24 -19.60 13.03
N GLU A 2 -3.04 -20.43 12.02
CA GLU A 2 -2.38 -20.00 10.80
C GLU A 2 -3.45 -19.35 9.92
N ILE A 3 -3.38 -18.03 9.80
CA ILE A 3 -4.14 -17.34 8.77
C ILE A 3 -3.41 -17.61 7.46
N VAL A 4 -3.70 -18.75 6.84
CA VAL A 4 -3.42 -18.95 5.42
C VAL A 4 -4.34 -17.98 4.68
N ARG A 5 -3.83 -16.78 4.41
CA ARG A 5 -4.51 -15.82 3.54
C ARG A 5 -4.67 -16.50 2.17
N PRO A 6 -5.89 -16.63 1.61
CA PRO A 6 -6.03 -17.09 0.24
C PRO A 6 -5.37 -16.03 -0.65
N TRP A 7 -4.31 -16.44 -1.35
CA TRP A 7 -3.69 -15.66 -2.39
C TRP A 7 -4.74 -15.44 -3.48
N TYR A 8 -5.35 -14.26 -3.55
CA TYR A 8 -6.10 -13.86 -4.74
C TYR A 8 -5.09 -13.33 -5.77
N PRO A 9 -4.84 -14.06 -6.89
CA PRO A 9 -3.82 -13.68 -7.86
C PRO A 9 -4.21 -12.48 -8.74
N TRP A 10 -5.46 -12.02 -8.65
CA TRP A 10 -6.08 -11.09 -9.61
C TRP A 10 -5.83 -9.60 -9.33
N LEU A 11 -5.26 -9.22 -8.18
CA LEU A 11 -5.03 -7.81 -7.81
C LEU A 11 -3.66 -7.28 -8.22
N ARG A 12 -2.72 -8.17 -8.61
CA ARG A 12 -1.42 -7.76 -9.14
C ARG A 12 -1.53 -7.70 -10.66
N ARG A 13 -2.00 -6.55 -11.17
CA ARG A 13 -2.06 -6.30 -12.61
C ARG A 13 -0.64 -6.11 -13.13
N SER A 14 0.06 -7.20 -13.46
CA SER A 14 1.38 -7.13 -14.09
C SER A 14 1.33 -6.23 -15.32
N VAL A 15 2.42 -5.48 -15.58
CA VAL A 15 2.56 -4.72 -16.82
C VAL A 15 2.53 -5.73 -17.96
N ASP A 16 1.45 -5.71 -18.73
CA ASP A 16 1.30 -6.55 -19.92
C ASP A 16 1.77 -5.73 -21.13
N ASP A 17 2.87 -6.15 -21.75
CA ASP A 17 3.41 -5.47 -22.92
C ASP A 17 2.44 -5.52 -24.12
N ASP A 18 1.49 -6.47 -24.09
CA ASP A 18 0.44 -6.61 -25.09
C ASP A 18 -0.82 -5.79 -24.75
N ASP A 19 -0.83 -5.01 -23.67
CA ASP A 19 -1.93 -4.13 -23.31
C ASP A 19 -2.21 -3.11 -24.43
N THR A 20 -3.45 -3.06 -24.90
CA THR A 20 -3.85 -2.24 -26.05
C THR A 20 -3.64 -0.74 -25.79
N LYS A 21 -3.74 -0.31 -24.52
CA LYS A 21 -3.52 1.10 -24.14
C LYS A 21 -2.03 1.43 -24.11
N LEU A 22 -1.17 0.52 -23.65
CA LEU A 22 0.28 0.70 -23.71
C LEU A 22 0.78 0.72 -25.16
N ARG A 23 0.23 -0.11 -26.04
CA ARG A 23 0.52 -0.07 -27.48
C ARG A 23 0.12 1.26 -28.11
N HIS A 24 -1.09 1.76 -27.81
CA HIS A 24 -1.52 3.07 -28.31
C HIS A 24 -0.62 4.20 -27.80
N LEU A 25 -0.29 4.18 -26.50
CA LEU A 25 0.60 5.16 -25.88
C LEU A 25 1.99 5.14 -26.56
N TRP A 26 2.51 3.96 -26.86
CA TRP A 26 3.79 3.79 -27.55
C TRP A 26 3.75 4.34 -28.98
N ILE A 27 2.68 4.07 -29.74
CA ILE A 27 2.51 4.60 -31.11
C ILE A 27 2.47 6.13 -31.12
N GLU A 28 1.82 6.73 -30.12
CA GLU A 28 1.58 8.18 -30.08
C GLU A 28 2.76 8.98 -29.49
N TYR A 29 3.45 8.43 -28.49
CA TYR A 29 4.45 9.16 -27.71
C TYR A 29 5.85 8.51 -27.67
N GLY A 30 6.02 7.32 -28.26
CA GLY A 30 7.29 6.61 -28.32
C GLY A 30 7.70 5.90 -27.02
N ASP A 31 8.93 5.38 -27.02
CA ASP A 31 9.46 4.51 -25.97
C ASP A 31 9.61 5.20 -24.62
N ASP A 32 10.10 6.45 -24.59
CA ASP A 32 10.43 7.13 -23.33
C ASP A 32 9.19 7.32 -22.44
N VAL A 33 8.09 7.80 -23.02
CA VAL A 33 6.82 7.99 -22.31
C VAL A 33 6.21 6.65 -21.91
N CYS A 34 6.25 5.66 -22.81
CA CYS A 34 5.73 4.32 -22.53
C CYS A 34 6.49 3.66 -21.36
N ASN A 35 7.82 3.74 -21.37
CA ASN A 35 8.68 3.20 -20.32
C ASN A 35 8.44 3.91 -18.98
N ALA A 36 8.29 5.23 -18.97
CA ALA A 36 7.96 5.98 -17.76
C ALA A 36 6.63 5.53 -17.14
N VAL A 37 5.60 5.31 -17.96
CA VAL A 37 4.30 4.80 -17.50
C VAL A 37 4.38 3.37 -16.98
N LYS A 38 5.13 2.48 -17.65
CA LYS A 38 5.36 1.11 -17.18
C LYS A 38 6.09 1.07 -15.83
N THR A 39 7.09 1.93 -15.65
CA THR A 39 7.80 2.08 -14.38
C THR A 39 6.86 2.55 -13.27
N ALA A 40 6.13 3.64 -13.48
CA ALA A 40 5.18 4.16 -12.49
C ALA A 40 4.09 3.14 -12.11
N LEU A 41 3.58 2.39 -13.09
CA LEU A 41 2.59 1.33 -12.85
C LEU A 41 3.18 0.19 -12.00
N SER A 42 4.46 -0.13 -12.19
CA SER A 42 5.17 -1.15 -11.42
C SER A 42 5.41 -0.70 -9.98
N GLU A 43 5.84 0.54 -9.77
CA GLU A 43 6.02 1.14 -8.44
C GLU A 43 4.71 1.14 -7.63
N VAL A 44 3.59 1.54 -8.25
CA VAL A 44 2.27 1.52 -7.60
C VAL A 44 1.85 0.11 -7.22
N ASN A 45 2.12 -0.88 -8.08
CA ASN A 45 1.84 -2.28 -7.78
C ASN A 45 2.69 -2.83 -6.63
N GLU A 46 3.97 -2.47 -6.57
CA GLU A 46 4.85 -2.89 -5.48
C GLU A 46 4.44 -2.28 -4.15
N TYR A 47 4.07 -1.00 -4.15
CA TYR A 47 3.65 -0.30 -2.95
C TYR A 47 2.28 -0.78 -2.43
N ASN A 48 1.26 -0.84 -3.31
CA ASN A 48 -0.10 -1.25 -2.95
C ASN A 48 -0.89 -1.75 -4.17
N ALA A 49 -0.60 -2.96 -4.65
CA ALA A 49 -1.26 -3.58 -5.82
C ALA A 49 -2.79 -3.53 -5.77
N SER A 50 -3.37 -3.83 -4.61
CA SER A 50 -4.82 -3.93 -4.44
C SER A 50 -5.51 -2.58 -4.37
N GLY A 51 -4.90 -1.61 -3.70
CA GLY A 51 -5.53 -0.33 -3.39
C GLY A 51 -5.13 0.82 -4.31
N ARG A 52 -3.89 0.85 -4.80
CA ARG A 52 -3.29 1.98 -5.54
C ARG A 52 -3.47 3.36 -4.86
N TYR A 53 -3.80 3.38 -3.57
CA TYR A 53 -3.94 4.57 -2.75
C TYR A 53 -2.76 4.68 -1.78
N VAL A 54 -2.49 5.91 -1.34
CA VAL A 54 -1.51 6.21 -0.29
C VAL A 54 -1.94 5.49 0.98
N VAL A 55 -1.10 4.60 1.50
CA VAL A 55 -1.37 3.89 2.74
C VAL A 55 -0.82 4.73 3.88
N PRO A 56 -1.66 5.27 4.79
CA PRO A 56 -1.16 6.01 5.93
C PRO A 56 -0.34 5.07 6.83
N GLU A 57 0.88 5.51 7.17
CA GLU A 57 1.80 4.74 7.99
C GLU A 57 1.92 5.34 9.40
N LEU A 58 1.91 4.48 10.42
CA LEU A 58 2.15 4.91 11.79
C LEU A 58 3.65 5.04 12.02
N TRP A 59 4.08 6.22 12.46
CA TRP A 59 5.48 6.52 12.76
C TRP A 59 5.74 6.62 14.26
N ASN A 60 6.86 6.05 14.69
CA ASN A 60 7.41 6.31 16.02
C ASN A 60 8.40 7.46 15.93
N PHE A 61 7.89 8.69 16.09
CA PHE A 61 8.70 9.91 15.98
C PHE A 61 9.87 9.95 16.96
N ARG A 62 9.73 9.32 18.14
CA ARG A 62 10.83 9.25 19.12
C ARG A 62 12.00 8.40 18.64
N LYS A 63 11.75 7.43 17.75
CA LYS A 63 12.77 6.53 17.20
C LYS A 63 13.11 6.83 15.74
N GLY A 64 12.48 7.83 15.13
CA GLY A 64 12.72 8.21 13.74
C GLY A 64 12.48 7.08 12.73
N ARG A 65 11.51 6.18 12.99
CA ARG A 65 11.16 5.10 12.06
C ARG A 65 9.67 4.75 12.11
N LYS A 66 9.19 3.98 11.12
CA LYS A 66 7.86 3.35 11.16
C LYS A 66 7.66 2.60 12.48
N ALA A 67 6.48 2.76 13.08
CA ALA A 67 6.11 2.08 14.30
C ALA A 67 6.00 0.58 14.06
N THR A 68 6.49 -0.23 15.00
CA THR A 68 6.30 -1.68 14.91
C THR A 68 4.86 -2.04 15.28
N MET A 69 4.38 -3.20 14.83
CA MET A 69 3.06 -3.71 15.22
C MET A 69 2.85 -3.72 16.74
N LYS A 70 3.90 -4.09 17.50
CA LYS A 70 3.87 -4.07 18.97
C LYS A 70 3.68 -2.66 19.53
N GLU A 71 4.34 -1.66 18.95
CA GLU A 71 4.20 -0.25 19.35
C GLU A 71 2.79 0.28 19.05
N VAL A 72 2.24 -0.08 17.87
CA VAL A 72 0.88 0.27 17.47
C VAL A 72 -0.17 -0.35 18.38
N LEU A 73 -0.08 -1.65 18.65
CA LEU A 73 -1.00 -2.35 19.55
C LEU A 73 -0.98 -1.75 20.94
N LYS A 74 0.22 -1.52 21.50
CA LYS A 74 0.37 -0.89 22.81
C LYS A 74 -0.28 0.50 22.87
N TYR A 75 -0.16 1.28 21.79
CA TYR A 75 -0.80 2.60 21.70
C TYR A 75 -2.33 2.47 21.69
N ILE A 76 -2.89 1.60 20.85
CA ILE A 76 -4.35 1.41 20.74
C ILE A 76 -4.94 0.95 22.08
N PHE A 77 -4.35 -0.06 22.73
CA PHE A 77 -4.83 -0.53 24.03
C PHE A 77 -4.78 0.57 25.10
N GLY A 78 -3.71 1.38 25.15
CA GLY A 78 -3.63 2.51 26.06
C GLY A 78 -4.70 3.58 25.81
N GLN A 79 -5.05 3.86 24.55
CA GLN A 79 -6.12 4.79 24.21
C GLN A 79 -7.51 4.26 24.64
N ILE A 80 -7.76 2.97 24.50
CA ILE A 80 -9.02 2.34 24.92
C ILE A 80 -9.17 2.40 26.46
N GLU A 81 -8.11 2.12 27.20
CA GLU A 81 -8.13 2.19 28.67
C GLU A 81 -8.33 3.62 29.19
N THR A 82 -7.69 4.60 28.57
CA THR A 82 -7.83 6.02 28.97
C THR A 82 -9.21 6.58 28.64
N THR A 83 -9.77 6.23 27.48
CA THR A 83 -11.12 6.64 27.08
C THR A 83 -12.22 5.97 27.90
N SER A 84 -12.07 4.69 28.26
CA SER A 84 -13.02 4.00 29.14
C SER A 84 -13.02 4.57 30.56
N LYS A 85 -11.87 4.99 31.10
CA LYS A 85 -11.78 5.65 32.42
C LYS A 85 -12.45 7.03 32.44
N ARG A 86 -12.34 7.80 31.34
CA ARG A 86 -13.02 9.11 31.20
C ARG A 86 -14.55 9.01 31.09
N ARG A 87 -15.08 7.83 30.76
CA ARG A 87 -16.53 7.57 30.63
C ARG A 87 -17.17 6.99 31.89
N ARG A 88 -16.39 6.72 32.95
CA ARG A 88 -16.95 6.33 34.24
C ARG A 88 -17.37 7.62 34.97
N PRO A 89 -18.64 7.78 35.35
CA PRO A 89 -19.11 8.93 36.11
C PRO A 89 -18.46 8.99 37.50
#